data_AF-A0A1H5VJ00-F1
#
_entry.id   AF-A0A1H5VJ00-F1
#
_cell.length_a   1.000
_cell.length_b   1.000
_cell.length_c   1.000
_cell.angle_alpha   90.00
_cell.angle_beta   90.00
_cell.angle_gamma   90.00
#
_symmetry.space_group_name_H-M   'P 1'
#
loop_
_entity.id
_entity.type
_entity.pdbx_description
1 polymer ?
#
loop_
_entity_poly.entity_id
_entity_poly.type
_entity_poly.pdbx_seq_one_letter_code
_entity_poly.pdbx_strand_id
1 'polypeptide(L)' 'MGINTWAAFAGSDSEAVVDGDFVMLADEMQPVLRTMREGGINIVAIHQHMTHEKPHYLFMHYWGKGMRRTWLKPSRMH' A
#
# COMPACT_ATOMS: atom_id res chain seq x y z
N MET A 1 -19.36 0.38 -7.55
CA MET A 1 -18.02 -0.01 -7.04
C MET A 1 -17.22 1.25 -6.80
N GLY A 2 -16.56 1.39 -5.66
CA GLY A 2 -15.69 2.53 -5.35
C GLY A 2 -14.23 2.25 -5.70
N ILE A 3 -13.44 3.31 -5.91
CA ILE A 3 -11.99 3.25 -6.09
C ILE A 3 -11.38 3.93 -4.86
N ASN A 4 -10.55 3.23 -4.10
CA ASN A 4 -9.93 3.78 -2.91
C ASN A 4 -8.59 3.14 -2.59
N THR A 5 -7.67 3.97 -2.10
CA THR A 5 -6.51 3.50 -1.31
C THR A 5 -6.97 3.32 0.13
N TRP A 6 -6.54 2.24 0.79
CA TRP A 6 -6.86 1.99 2.18
C TRP A 6 -5.76 1.23 2.92
N ALA A 7 -5.83 1.29 4.25
CA ALA A 7 -5.00 0.53 5.16
C ALA A 7 -5.86 0.08 6.34
N ALA A 8 -5.77 -1.19 6.74
CA ALA A 8 -6.30 -1.71 7.99
C ALA A 8 -5.16 -2.13 8.90
N PHE A 9 -5.38 -1.95 10.21
CA PHE A 9 -4.42 -2.28 11.25
C PHE A 9 -5.01 -3.34 12.18
N ALA A 10 -4.20 -4.31 12.57
CA ALA A 10 -4.56 -5.36 13.52
C ALA A 10 -3.36 -5.77 14.38
N GLY A 11 -3.60 -6.63 15.37
CA GLY A 11 -2.55 -7.20 16.23
C GLY A 11 -2.39 -6.47 17.55
N SER A 12 -1.18 -6.53 18.12
CA SER A 12 -0.82 -5.97 19.43
C SER A 12 0.28 -4.91 19.32
N ASP A 13 0.65 -4.29 20.43
CA ASP A 13 1.70 -3.27 20.48
C ASP A 13 3.06 -3.76 19.96
N SER A 14 3.40 -5.03 20.25
CA SER A 14 4.64 -5.66 19.83
C SER A 14 4.55 -6.28 18.43
N GLU A 15 3.37 -6.74 18.03
CA GLU A 15 3.12 -7.51 16.80
C GLU A 15 1.99 -6.88 15.98
N ALA A 16 2.11 -5.60 15.65
CA ALA A 16 1.14 -4.89 14.84
C ALA A 16 1.33 -5.24 13.36
N VAL A 17 0.21 -5.45 12.68
CA VAL A 17 0.15 -5.73 11.25
C VAL A 17 -0.61 -4.61 10.56
N VAL A 18 -0.15 -4.22 9.38
CA VAL A 18 -0.88 -3.39 8.42
C VAL A 18 -1.06 -4.17 7.13
N ASP A 19 -2.23 -4.06 6.54
CA ASP A 19 -2.56 -4.60 5.22
C ASP A 19 -3.45 -3.61 4.49
N GLY A 20 -3.43 -3.61 3.17
CA GLY A 20 -4.21 -2.67 2.39
C GLY A 20 -3.95 -2.73 0.90
N ASP A 21 -4.53 -1.74 0.24
CA ASP A 21 -4.44 -1.59 -1.20
C ASP A 21 -4.12 -0.14 -1.55
N PHE A 22 -3.23 0.04 -2.51
CA PHE A 22 -2.92 1.34 -3.08
C PHE A 22 -3.36 1.36 -4.54
N VAL A 23 -4.24 2.30 -4.88
CA VAL A 23 -4.64 2.53 -6.26
C VAL A 23 -3.80 3.63 -6.88
N MET A 24 -3.37 3.42 -8.12
CA MET A 24 -2.50 4.36 -8.84
C MET A 24 -2.69 4.22 -10.34
N LEU A 25 -2.27 5.23 -11.09
CA LEU A 25 -2.08 5.14 -12.53
C LEU A 25 -0.82 4.33 -12.87
N ALA A 26 -0.73 3.85 -14.10
CA ALA A 26 0.39 3.01 -14.54
C ALA A 26 1.75 3.73 -14.47
N ASP A 27 1.78 5.05 -14.72
CA ASP A 27 2.98 5.89 -14.64
C ASP A 27 3.39 6.21 -13.18
N GLU A 28 2.44 6.16 -12.25
CA GLU A 28 2.67 6.31 -10.82
C GLU A 28 3.19 5.02 -10.15
N MET A 29 3.14 3.87 -10.83
CA MET A 29 3.51 2.57 -10.24
C MET A 29 4.91 2.53 -9.66
N GLN A 30 5.90 2.95 -10.46
CA GLN A 30 7.31 2.86 -10.07
C GLN A 30 7.67 3.74 -8.86
N PRO A 31 7.27 5.03 -8.78
CA PRO A 31 7.53 5.83 -7.60
C PRO A 31 6.80 5.30 -6.36
N VAL A 32 5.55 4.82 -6.48
CA VAL A 32 4.82 4.25 -5.33
C VAL A 32 5.51 2.99 -4.82
N LEU A 33 5.90 2.07 -5.71
CA LEU A 33 6.59 0.84 -5.35
C LEU A 33 7.91 1.12 -4.61
N ARG A 34 8.72 2.07 -5.09
CA ARG A 34 9.96 2.48 -4.40
C ARG A 34 9.68 2.98 -3.00
N THR A 35 8.76 3.93 -2.85
CA THR A 35 8.38 4.49 -1.54
C THR A 35 7.91 3.40 -0.57
N MET A 36 7.07 2.46 -1.03
CA MET A 36 6.60 1.36 -0.18
C MET A 36 7.76 0.46 0.27
N ARG A 37 8.66 0.09 -0.66
CA ARG A 37 9.81 -0.78 -0.34
C ARG A 37 10.83 -0.11 0.57
N GLU A 38 11.10 1.19 0.38
CA GLU A 38 11.95 1.98 1.27
C GLU A 38 11.34 2.10 2.67
N GLY A 39 10.00 2.15 2.77
CA GLY A 39 9.27 2.08 4.03
C GLY A 39 9.23 0.70 4.69
N GLY A 40 9.86 -0.33 4.11
CA GLY A 40 9.84 -1.69 4.62
C GLY A 40 8.49 -2.41 4.46
N ILE A 41 7.62 -1.91 3.57
CA ILE A 41 6.35 -2.56 3.23
C ILE A 41 6.60 -3.67 2.20
N ASN A 42 5.92 -4.80 2.39
CA ASN A 42 5.97 -5.93 1.49
C ASN A 42 4.84 -5.83 0.46
N ILE A 43 5.17 -6.10 -0.81
CA ILE A 43 4.19 -6.13 -1.90
C ILE A 43 3.69 -7.57 -2.05
N VAL A 44 2.36 -7.73 -2.09
CA VAL A 44 1.69 -9.02 -2.27
C VAL A 44 1.38 -9.25 -3.75
N ALA A 45 0.71 -8.29 -4.38
CA ALA A 45 0.23 -8.42 -5.75
C ALA A 45 0.04 -7.05 -6.40
N ILE A 46 0.16 -7.01 -7.73
CA ILE A 46 -0.20 -5.85 -8.54
C ILE A 46 -1.13 -6.35 -9.65
N HIS A 47 -2.34 -5.80 -9.74
CA HIS A 47 -3.32 -6.19 -10.75
C HIS A 47 -4.40 -5.12 -10.95
N GLN A 48 -5.37 -5.39 -11.83
CA GLN A 48 -6.52 -4.52 -12.08
C GLN A 48 -7.80 -5.18 -11.57
N HIS A 49 -8.73 -4.38 -11.03
CA HIS A 49 -10.04 -4.87 -10.56
C HIS A 49 -11.15 -4.70 -11.60
N MET A 50 -10.97 -3.83 -12.60
CA MET A 50 -11.99 -3.49 -13.58
C MET A 50 -11.59 -3.94 -14.98
N THR A 51 -12.59 -3.97 -15.85
CA THR A 51 -12.41 -4.13 -17.30
C THR A 51 -12.90 -2.86 -17.99
N HIS A 52 -12.23 -2.45 -19.06
CA HIS A 52 -12.60 -1.31 -19.92
C HIS A 52 -12.56 0.06 -19.23
N GLU A 53 -11.97 0.15 -18.05
CA GLU A 53 -11.77 1.41 -17.34
C GLU A 53 -10.82 2.35 -18.11
N LYS A 54 -11.12 3.65 -18.07
CA LYS A 54 -10.25 4.72 -18.60
C LYS A 54 -10.27 5.89 -17.61
N PRO A 55 -9.11 6.30 -17.06
CA PRO A 55 -7.78 5.71 -17.27
C PRO A 55 -7.64 4.31 -16.63
N HIS A 56 -6.59 3.57 -17.02
CA HIS A 56 -6.25 2.28 -16.41
C HIS A 56 -5.67 2.48 -15.02
N TYR A 57 -6.35 1.92 -14.02
CA TYR A 57 -5.89 1.91 -12.62
C TYR A 57 -5.25 0.58 -12.28
N LEU A 58 -4.09 0.64 -11.62
CA LEU A 58 -3.44 -0.51 -10.99
C LEU A 58 -3.74 -0.48 -9.49
N PHE A 59 -3.94 -1.67 -8.94
CA PHE A 59 -4.11 -1.92 -7.51
C PHE A 59 -2.90 -2.71 -7.02
N MET A 60 -2.34 -2.28 -5.91
CA MET A 60 -1.17 -2.90 -5.30
C MET A 60 -1.52 -3.30 -3.87
N HIS A 61 -1.72 -4.60 -3.68
CA HIS A 61 -1.92 -5.20 -2.36
C HIS A 61 -0.60 -5.27 -1.63
N TYR A 62 -0.58 -4.83 -0.37
CA TYR A 62 0.63 -4.71 0.42
C TYR A 62 0.38 -5.06 1.87
N TRP A 63 1.42 -5.54 2.57
CA TRP A 63 1.35 -5.77 4.00
C TRP A 63 2.65 -5.40 4.70
N GLY A 64 2.57 -5.24 6.01
CA GLY A 64 3.73 -5.02 6.86
C GLY A 64 3.49 -5.52 8.27
N LYS A 65 4.58 -5.84 8.99
CA LYS A 65 4.54 -6.25 10.39
C LYS A 65 5.64 -5.56 11.20
N GLY A 66 5.34 -5.18 12.44
CA GLY A 66 6.32 -4.66 13.38
C GLY A 66 5.68 -4.15 14.67
N MET A 67 6.45 -3.46 15.51
CA MET A 67 5.88 -2.76 16.66
C MET A 67 4.87 -1.71 16.18
N ARG A 68 3.81 -1.44 16.95
CA ARG A 68 2.82 -0.38 16.61
C ARG A 68 3.49 0.95 16.27
N ARG A 69 4.57 1.31 16.97
CA ARG A 69 5.33 2.55 16.74
C ARG A 69 5.97 2.64 15.35
N THR A 70 6.23 1.51 14.69
CA THR A 70 6.69 1.47 13.29
C THR A 70 5.69 2.17 12.37
N TRP A 71 4.39 1.99 12.61
CA TRP A 71 3.30 2.56 11.80
C TRP A 71 2.94 4.01 12.15
N LEU A 72 3.54 4.58 13.21
CA LEU A 72 3.25 5.93 13.68
C LEU A 72 4.30 6.97 13.22
N LYS A 73 5.31 6.55 12.44
CA LYS A 73 6.31 7.48 11.91
C LYS A 73 5.75 8.20 10.70
N PRO A 74 5.68 9.55 10.67
CA PRO A 74 5.46 10.26 9.43
C PRO A 74 6.59 9.89 8.47
N SER A 75 6.23 9.49 7.25
CA SER A 75 7.20 9.30 6.16
C SER A 75 8.00 10.60 6.04
N ARG A 76 9.31 10.54 6.31
CA ARG A 76 10.22 11.63 5.95
C ARG A 76 10.26 11.64 4.43
N MET A 77 9.43 12.47 3.82
CA MET A 77 9.62 12.86 2.43
C MET A 77 10.90 13.69 2.40
N HIS A 78 11.95 13.12 1.82
CA HIS A 78 13.14 13.84 1.38
C HIS A 78 12.98 14.21 -0.09
#